data_AF-E0XPK2-F1
#
_entry.id   AF-E0XPK2-F1
#
_cell.length_a   1.000
_cell.length_b   1.000
_cell.length_c   1.000
_cell.angle_alpha   90.00
_cell.angle_beta   90.00
_cell.angle_gamma   90.00
#
_symmetry.space_group_name_H-M   'P 1'
#
loop_
_entity.id
_entity.type
_entity.pdbx_description
1 polymer ?
#
loop_
_entity_poly.entity_id
_entity_poly.type
_entity_poly.pdbx_seq_one_letter_code
_entity_poly.pdbx_strand_id
1 'polypeptide(L)'
;MDGRVTSNEIKYASSIMALLGLSNNERKRAIAYFEQGKKRHSEPTEFVEELAYLIGKGSSLAKLFLQIQCRHALVKGGLRLKEKVLLRDLAEILGFQKSQLTSICRELAVELEKKTDNCCILQKRAYLILQLEPEVEDSEIKKAYLRMMSKYHPDKVVSENLTEESLKELHNKAMEIRAAYEALCGVRKLRA
;
A
#
# COMPACT_ATOMS: atom_id res chain seq x y z
N MET A 1 -10.75 16.80 -15.73
CA MET A 1 -10.90 15.37 -15.33
C MET A 1 -12.38 15.06 -15.17
N ASP A 2 -12.82 13.82 -15.42
CA ASP A 2 -14.24 13.43 -15.60
C ASP A 2 -15.09 13.42 -14.31
N GLY A 3 -14.56 13.97 -13.20
CA GLY A 3 -15.25 14.14 -11.91
C GLY A 3 -15.58 12.85 -11.14
N ARG A 4 -15.35 11.68 -11.71
CA ARG A 4 -15.56 10.37 -11.07
C ARG A 4 -14.32 9.94 -10.30
N VAL A 5 -14.52 9.56 -9.05
CA VAL A 5 -13.49 9.08 -8.13
C VAL A 5 -13.68 7.57 -7.96
N THR A 6 -12.66 6.80 -8.28
CA THR A 6 -12.65 5.34 -8.16
C THR A 6 -12.36 4.91 -6.73
N SER A 7 -12.80 3.71 -6.34
CA SER A 7 -12.53 3.16 -5.01
C SER A 7 -11.03 3.00 -4.72
N ASN A 8 -10.20 2.87 -5.75
CA ASN A 8 -8.75 2.80 -5.59
C ASN A 8 -8.13 4.17 -5.27
N GLU A 9 -8.65 5.24 -5.86
CA GLU A 9 -8.24 6.62 -5.54
C GLU A 9 -8.63 6.99 -4.10
N ILE A 10 -9.80 6.57 -3.63
CA ILE A 10 -10.23 6.80 -2.24
C ILE A 10 -9.31 6.09 -1.24
N LYS A 11 -8.95 4.83 -1.53
CA LYS A 11 -8.00 4.06 -0.69
C LYS A 11 -6.63 4.73 -0.67
N TYR A 12 -6.15 5.16 -1.83
CA TYR A 12 -4.88 5.85 -1.94
C TYR A 12 -4.88 7.14 -1.11
N ALA A 13 -5.86 8.02 -1.32
CA ALA A 13 -5.98 9.27 -0.56
C ALA A 13 -6.08 9.00 0.96
N SER A 14 -6.87 8.02 1.37
CA SER A 14 -6.99 7.64 2.79
C SER A 14 -5.66 7.15 3.39
N SER A 15 -4.84 6.42 2.61
CA SER A 15 -3.52 5.96 3.05
C SER A 15 -2.53 7.11 3.23
N ILE A 16 -2.60 8.12 2.35
CA ILE A 16 -1.80 9.33 2.47
C ILE A 16 -2.24 10.15 3.69
N MET A 17 -3.55 10.29 3.92
CA MET A 17 -4.08 10.98 5.11
C MET A 17 -3.61 10.32 6.42
N ALA A 18 -3.55 8.99 6.45
CA ALA A 18 -3.03 8.25 7.59
C ALA A 18 -1.51 8.45 7.76
N LEU A 19 -0.75 8.44 6.66
CA LEU A 19 0.70 8.69 6.67
C LEU A 19 1.03 10.10 7.17
N LEU A 20 0.22 11.09 6.82
CA LEU A 20 0.34 12.47 7.28
C LEU A 20 -0.14 12.67 8.73
N GLY A 21 -0.67 11.63 9.39
CA GLY A 21 -1.12 11.70 10.77
C GLY A 21 -2.37 12.55 10.99
N LEU A 22 -3.23 12.71 9.98
CA LEU A 22 -4.42 13.55 10.10
C LEU A 22 -5.41 12.95 11.10
N SER A 23 -5.86 13.78 12.05
CA SER A 23 -6.96 13.47 12.96
C SER A 23 -8.28 13.27 12.20
N ASN A 24 -9.28 12.71 12.89
CA ASN A 24 -10.62 12.51 12.31
C ASN A 24 -11.25 13.83 11.81
N ASN A 25 -10.99 14.94 12.51
CA ASN A 25 -11.51 16.26 12.11
C ASN A 25 -10.77 16.82 10.89
N GLU A 26 -9.45 16.66 10.83
CA GLU A 26 -8.65 17.03 9.67
C GLU A 26 -8.99 16.21 8.43
N ARG A 27 -9.23 14.91 8.60
CA ARG A 27 -9.69 14.04 7.53
C ARG A 27 -11.02 14.52 6.95
N LYS A 28 -11.99 14.90 7.78
CA LYS A 28 -13.26 15.49 7.33
C LYS A 28 -13.04 16.78 6.53
N ARG A 29 -12.15 17.66 6.99
CA ARG A 29 -11.78 18.89 6.26
C ARG A 29 -11.13 18.57 4.92
N ALA A 30 -10.19 17.63 4.87
CA ALA A 30 -9.53 17.21 3.64
C ALA A 30 -10.53 16.63 2.61
N ILE A 31 -11.50 15.85 3.07
CA ILE A 31 -12.60 15.35 2.22
C ILE A 31 -13.44 16.52 1.69
N ALA A 32 -13.75 17.51 2.53
CA ALA A 32 -14.51 18.69 2.10
C ALA A 32 -13.74 19.51 1.03
N TYR A 33 -12.43 19.72 1.20
CA TYR A 33 -11.60 20.38 0.19
C TYR A 33 -11.54 19.59 -1.13
N PHE A 34 -11.47 18.27 -1.05
CA PHE A 34 -11.51 17.42 -2.23
C PHE A 34 -12.84 17.52 -2.99
N GLU A 35 -13.97 17.55 -2.30
CA GLU A 35 -15.29 17.76 -2.92
C GLU A 35 -15.43 19.15 -3.55
N GLN A 36 -14.82 20.18 -2.96
CA GLN A 36 -14.76 21.51 -3.57
C GLN A 36 -13.96 21.50 -4.88
N GLY A 37 -12.81 20.82 -4.91
CA GLY A 37 -11.97 20.67 -6.10
C GLY A 37 -12.58 19.81 -7.23
N LYS A 38 -13.69 19.10 -6.99
CA LYS A 38 -14.45 18.40 -8.04
C LYS A 38 -15.33 19.32 -8.88
N LYS A 39 -15.56 20.57 -8.44
CA LYS A 39 -16.38 21.54 -9.17
C LYS A 39 -15.63 21.99 -10.44
N ARG A 40 -16.32 22.00 -11.59
CA ARG A 40 -15.76 22.01 -12.96
C ARG A 40 -14.96 23.26 -13.40
N HIS A 41 -14.56 24.15 -12.49
CA HIS A 41 -13.87 25.41 -12.81
C HIS A 41 -12.57 25.65 -12.03
N SER A 42 -12.11 24.69 -11.22
CA SER A 42 -10.84 24.82 -10.50
C SER A 42 -9.69 24.32 -11.39
N GLU A 43 -8.85 25.23 -11.88
CA GLU A 43 -7.56 24.88 -12.45
C GLU A 43 -6.61 24.47 -11.31
N PRO A 44 -6.06 23.24 -11.29
CA PRO A 44 -5.21 22.76 -10.20
C PRO A 44 -3.93 23.60 -10.01
N THR A 45 -3.52 24.28 -11.07
CA THR A 45 -2.28 25.07 -11.16
C THR A 45 -2.22 26.15 -10.09
N GLU A 46 -3.31 26.91 -9.89
CA GLU A 46 -3.37 28.02 -8.91
C GLU A 46 -3.11 27.52 -7.48
N PHE A 47 -3.73 26.41 -7.10
CA PHE A 47 -3.54 25.79 -5.78
C PHE A 47 -2.12 25.26 -5.58
N VAL A 48 -1.47 24.82 -6.66
CA VAL A 48 -0.10 24.30 -6.59
C VAL A 48 0.90 25.43 -6.49
N GLU A 49 0.63 26.57 -7.13
CA GLU A 49 1.42 27.79 -6.96
C GLU A 49 1.32 28.32 -5.53
N GLU A 50 0.11 28.39 -4.97
CA GLU A 50 -0.11 28.76 -3.57
C GLU A 50 0.60 27.78 -2.63
N LEU A 51 0.45 26.46 -2.88
CA LEU A 51 1.15 25.44 -2.11
C LEU A 51 2.67 25.64 -2.18
N ALA A 52 3.23 25.84 -3.39
CA ALA A 52 4.66 26.04 -3.61
C ALA A 52 5.19 27.30 -2.90
N TYR A 53 4.37 28.35 -2.81
CA TYR A 53 4.67 29.54 -2.03
C TYR A 53 4.73 29.24 -0.52
N LEU A 54 3.76 28.47 0.01
CA LEU A 54 3.67 28.12 1.43
C LEU A 54 4.76 27.15 1.89
N ILE A 55 5.08 26.12 1.08
CA ILE A 55 6.02 25.05 1.45
C ILE A 55 7.45 25.29 0.94
N GLY A 56 7.65 26.33 0.13
CA GLY A 56 8.91 26.64 -0.54
C GLY A 56 9.18 25.78 -1.78
N LYS A 57 9.59 26.43 -2.88
CA LYS A 57 10.04 25.76 -4.11
C LYS A 57 11.32 24.95 -3.86
N GLY A 58 11.38 23.74 -4.41
CA GLY A 58 12.52 22.83 -4.27
C GLY A 58 12.69 22.23 -2.87
N SER A 59 11.77 22.49 -1.94
CA SER A 59 11.86 21.97 -0.57
C SER A 59 11.64 20.46 -0.50
N SER A 60 12.00 19.86 0.64
CA SER A 60 11.71 18.45 0.92
C SER A 60 10.20 18.16 0.91
N LEU A 61 9.37 19.11 1.35
CA LEU A 61 7.92 18.98 1.33
C LEU A 61 7.36 19.07 -0.10
N ALA A 62 7.93 19.94 -0.94
CA ALA A 62 7.59 20.00 -2.36
C ALA A 62 7.96 18.68 -3.08
N LYS A 63 9.13 18.11 -2.76
CA LYS A 63 9.56 16.80 -3.26
C LYS A 63 8.61 15.69 -2.82
N LEU A 64 8.20 15.68 -1.55
CA LEU A 64 7.25 14.70 -1.00
C LEU A 64 5.90 14.80 -1.71
N PHE A 65 5.38 16.01 -1.90
CA PHE A 65 4.13 16.23 -2.62
C PHE A 65 4.20 15.69 -4.05
N LEU A 66 5.29 16.01 -4.78
CA LEU A 66 5.50 15.49 -6.14
C LEU A 66 5.59 13.96 -6.16
N GLN A 67 6.27 13.34 -5.20
CA GLN A 67 6.35 11.89 -5.06
C GLN A 67 4.97 11.25 -4.86
N ILE A 68 4.10 11.87 -4.06
CA ILE A 68 2.71 11.43 -3.86
C ILE A 68 1.96 11.47 -5.20
N GLN A 69 2.06 12.57 -5.96
CA GLN A 69 1.36 12.66 -7.26
C GLN A 69 1.88 11.65 -8.28
N CYS A 70 3.20 11.47 -8.38
CA CYS A 70 3.81 10.48 -9.26
C CYS A 70 3.40 9.04 -8.90
N ARG A 71 3.42 8.70 -7.61
CA ARG A 71 3.01 7.38 -7.12
C ARG A 71 1.55 7.09 -7.43
N HIS A 72 0.68 8.09 -7.24
CA HIS A 72 -0.73 7.97 -7.58
C HIS A 72 -0.95 7.65 -9.07
N ALA A 73 -0.21 8.32 -9.96
CA ALA A 73 -0.28 8.06 -11.39
C ALA A 73 0.27 6.68 -11.77
N LEU A 74 1.37 6.24 -11.16
CA LEU A 74 1.98 4.92 -11.44
C LEU A 74 1.08 3.75 -11.03
N VAL A 75 0.40 3.85 -9.88
CA VAL A 75 -0.52 2.81 -9.37
C VAL A 75 -1.69 2.54 -10.32
N LYS A 76 -2.03 3.47 -11.22
CA LYS A 76 -3.10 3.31 -12.21
C LYS A 76 -2.71 2.47 -13.44
N GLY A 77 -1.51 1.87 -13.47
CA GLY A 77 -1.05 1.04 -14.58
C GLY A 77 -0.10 1.77 -15.53
N GLY A 78 0.69 2.71 -15.01
CA GLY A 78 1.64 3.50 -15.79
C GLY A 78 1.15 4.89 -16.17
N LEU A 79 2.10 5.75 -16.54
CA LEU A 79 1.87 7.17 -16.81
C LEU A 79 1.39 7.41 -18.24
N ARG A 80 0.13 7.84 -18.41
CA ARG A 80 -0.40 8.29 -19.72
C ARG A 80 0.21 9.65 -20.11
N LEU A 81 0.16 9.98 -21.41
CA LEU A 81 0.77 11.23 -21.92
C LEU A 81 0.21 12.48 -21.20
N LYS A 82 -1.10 12.56 -20.99
CA LYS A 82 -1.74 13.67 -20.26
C LYS A 82 -1.24 13.80 -18.82
N GLU A 83 -0.98 12.68 -18.15
CA GLU A 83 -0.46 12.67 -16.77
C GLU A 83 1.01 13.07 -16.73
N LYS A 84 1.81 12.67 -17.72
CA LYS A 84 3.21 13.10 -17.86
C LYS A 84 3.33 14.60 -18.06
N VAL A 85 2.48 15.18 -18.90
CA VAL A 85 2.44 16.63 -19.13
C VAL A 85 2.06 17.34 -17.83
N LEU A 86 0.96 16.93 -17.19
CA LEU A 86 0.53 17.53 -15.92
C LEU A 86 1.60 17.44 -14.83
N LEU A 87 2.23 16.28 -14.63
CA LEU A 87 3.27 16.11 -13.62
C LEU A 87 4.54 16.92 -13.92
N ARG A 88 4.87 17.13 -15.19
CA ARG A 88 5.96 18.04 -15.58
C ARG A 88 5.62 19.47 -15.20
N ASP A 89 4.43 19.93 -15.55
CA ASP A 89 4.01 21.31 -15.27
C ASP A 89 3.96 21.56 -13.74
N LEU A 90 3.45 20.59 -12.97
CA LEU A 90 3.49 20.61 -11.50
C LEU A 90 4.92 20.62 -10.95
N ALA A 91 5.82 19.81 -11.51
CA ALA A 91 7.21 19.77 -11.09
C ALA A 91 7.90 21.12 -11.29
N GLU A 92 7.64 21.79 -12.42
CA GLU A 92 8.19 23.13 -12.71
C GLU A 92 7.69 24.18 -11.70
N ILE A 93 6.40 24.18 -11.38
CA ILE A 93 5.82 25.08 -10.35
C ILE A 93 6.46 24.86 -8.98
N LEU A 94 6.67 23.59 -8.62
CA LEU A 94 7.29 23.16 -7.37
C LEU A 94 8.81 23.39 -7.35
N GLY A 95 9.43 23.85 -8.44
CA GLY A 95 10.85 24.16 -8.53
C GLY A 95 11.77 22.98 -8.89
N PHE A 96 11.24 21.97 -9.56
CA PHE A 96 12.00 20.80 -10.02
C PHE A 96 12.16 20.78 -11.54
N GLN A 97 13.35 20.41 -11.99
CA GLN A 97 13.64 20.21 -13.41
C GLN A 97 13.11 18.85 -13.90
N LYS A 98 12.92 18.74 -15.22
CA LYS A 98 12.53 17.49 -15.90
C LYS A 98 13.43 16.29 -15.53
N SER A 99 14.74 16.52 -15.38
CA SER A 99 15.70 15.49 -14.98
C SER A 99 15.37 14.93 -13.60
N GLN A 100 15.10 15.81 -12.62
CA GLN A 100 14.75 15.43 -11.26
C GLN A 100 13.41 14.69 -11.20
N LEU A 101 12.40 15.16 -11.93
CA LEU A 101 11.12 14.45 -12.07
C LEU A 101 11.33 13.03 -12.62
N THR A 102 12.17 12.89 -13.66
CA THR A 102 12.46 11.60 -14.29
C THR A 102 13.13 10.64 -13.30
N SER A 103 14.08 11.13 -12.50
CA SER A 103 14.71 10.33 -11.44
C SER A 103 13.71 9.89 -10.38
N ILE A 104 12.87 10.81 -9.89
CA ILE A 104 11.81 10.51 -8.91
C ILE A 104 10.86 9.42 -9.44
N CYS A 105 10.37 9.56 -10.67
CA CYS A 105 9.47 8.57 -11.27
C CYS A 105 10.12 7.20 -11.41
N ARG A 106 11.43 7.15 -11.74
CA ARG A 106 12.17 5.90 -11.87
C ARG A 106 12.36 5.20 -10.52
N GLU A 107 12.78 5.94 -9.50
CA GLU A 107 12.93 5.42 -8.13
C GLU A 107 11.61 4.83 -7.62
N LEU A 108 10.49 5.56 -7.83
CA LEU A 108 9.16 5.11 -7.44
C LEU A 108 8.69 3.88 -8.21
N ALA A 109 8.98 3.79 -9.52
CA ALA A 109 8.64 2.61 -10.31
C ALA A 109 9.32 1.36 -9.76
N VAL A 110 10.62 1.44 -9.46
CA VAL A 110 11.39 0.34 -8.87
C VAL A 110 10.86 -0.03 -7.48
N GLU A 111 10.49 0.94 -6.64
CA GLU A 111 9.89 0.67 -5.33
C GLU A 111 8.57 -0.09 -5.45
N LEU A 112 7.73 0.29 -6.42
CA LEU A 112 6.45 -0.37 -6.68
C LEU A 112 6.64 -1.80 -7.20
N GLU A 113 7.58 -2.01 -8.13
CA GLU A 113 7.95 -3.34 -8.64
C GLU A 113 8.46 -4.26 -7.52
N LYS A 114 9.39 -3.78 -6.69
CA LYS A 114 9.87 -4.54 -5.52
C LYS A 114 8.75 -4.89 -4.55
N LYS A 115 7.79 -3.98 -4.35
CA LYS A 115 6.64 -4.24 -3.45
C LYS A 115 5.69 -5.28 -4.03
N THR A 116 5.45 -5.27 -5.34
CA THR A 116 4.66 -6.31 -6.02
C THR A 116 5.36 -7.67 -5.98
N ASP A 117 6.67 -7.71 -6.21
CA ASP A 117 7.46 -8.94 -6.17
C ASP A 117 7.48 -9.52 -4.75
N ASN A 118 7.74 -8.69 -3.74
CA ASN A 118 7.71 -9.11 -2.34
C ASN A 118 6.33 -9.63 -1.92
N CYS A 119 5.23 -8.99 -2.37
CA CYS A 119 3.88 -9.47 -2.09
C CYS A 119 3.63 -10.84 -2.73
N CYS A 120 4.03 -11.02 -3.98
CA CYS A 120 3.92 -12.29 -4.71
C CYS A 120 4.75 -13.39 -4.03
N ILE A 121 5.99 -13.09 -3.64
CA ILE A 121 6.87 -14.03 -2.93
C ILE A 121 6.28 -14.41 -1.57
N LEU A 122 5.80 -13.42 -0.79
CA LEU A 122 5.18 -13.66 0.51
C LEU A 122 3.91 -14.50 0.38
N GLN A 123 3.06 -14.19 -0.61
CA GLN A 123 1.84 -14.93 -0.90
C GLN A 123 2.14 -16.39 -1.29
N LYS A 124 3.10 -16.61 -2.19
CA LYS A 124 3.55 -17.95 -2.59
C LYS A 124 4.10 -18.73 -1.39
N ARG A 125 4.92 -18.09 -0.54
CA ARG A 125 5.42 -18.69 0.70
C ARG A 125 4.29 -19.06 1.66
N ALA A 126 3.28 -18.21 1.80
CA ALA A 126 2.15 -18.48 2.68
C ALA A 126 1.33 -19.71 2.23
N TYR A 127 1.10 -19.87 0.93
CA TYR A 127 0.46 -21.09 0.39
C TYR A 127 1.30 -22.34 0.63
N LEU A 128 2.62 -22.27 0.44
CA LEU A 128 3.53 -23.38 0.72
C LEU A 128 3.50 -23.79 2.21
N ILE A 129 3.51 -22.82 3.13
CA ILE A 129 3.46 -23.08 4.58
C ILE A 129 2.14 -23.72 5.00
N LEU A 130 1.02 -23.26 4.44
CA LEU A 130 -0.31 -23.84 4.71
C LEU A 130 -0.58 -25.13 3.92
N GLN A 131 0.35 -25.55 3.05
CA GLN A 131 0.22 -26.72 2.17
C GLN A 131 -1.02 -26.65 1.27
N LEU A 132 -1.24 -25.48 0.68
CA LEU A 132 -2.37 -25.17 -0.19
C LEU A 132 -1.91 -24.81 -1.59
N GLU A 133 -2.76 -25.06 -2.57
CA GLU A 133 -2.57 -24.54 -3.92
C GLU A 133 -3.02 -23.07 -4.00
N PRO A 134 -2.41 -22.24 -4.87
CA PRO A 134 -2.68 -20.79 -4.91
C PRO A 134 -4.11 -20.40 -5.35
N GLU A 135 -4.89 -21.36 -5.85
CA GLU A 135 -6.26 -21.18 -6.37
C GLU A 135 -7.37 -21.71 -5.43
N VAL A 136 -7.01 -22.21 -4.24
CA VAL A 136 -8.00 -22.72 -3.27
C VAL A 136 -8.99 -21.66 -2.80
N GLU A 137 -10.19 -22.08 -2.42
CA GLU A 137 -11.24 -21.18 -1.92
C GLU A 137 -10.90 -20.63 -0.53
N ASP A 138 -11.43 -19.45 -0.21
CA ASP A 138 -11.24 -18.76 1.08
C ASP A 138 -11.61 -19.64 2.29
N SER A 139 -12.66 -20.45 2.13
CA SER A 139 -13.14 -21.44 3.11
C SER A 139 -12.10 -22.53 3.39
N GLU A 140 -11.30 -22.90 2.39
CA GLU A 140 -10.26 -23.93 2.51
C GLU A 140 -9.02 -23.38 3.23
N ILE A 141 -8.70 -22.10 3.01
CA ILE A 141 -7.61 -21.42 3.73
C ILE A 141 -7.87 -21.44 5.25
N LYS A 142 -9.09 -21.07 5.67
CA LYS A 142 -9.48 -21.11 7.09
C LYS A 142 -9.42 -22.54 7.67
N LYS A 143 -9.89 -23.54 6.92
CA LYS A 143 -9.84 -24.95 7.34
C LYS A 143 -8.40 -25.45 7.48
N ALA A 144 -7.52 -25.13 6.53
CA ALA A 144 -6.13 -25.53 6.58
C ALA A 144 -5.38 -24.88 7.75
N TYR A 145 -5.63 -23.59 8.00
CA TYR A 145 -5.08 -22.89 9.16
C TYR A 145 -5.49 -23.58 10.48
N LEU A 146 -6.77 -23.89 10.67
CA LEU A 146 -7.26 -24.58 11.88
C LEU A 146 -6.66 -25.98 12.03
N ARG A 147 -6.52 -26.74 10.92
CA ARG A 147 -5.88 -28.06 10.92
C ARG A 147 -4.41 -27.98 11.33
N MET A 148 -3.66 -27.05 10.73
CA MET A 148 -2.24 -26.85 11.00
C MET A 148 -2.01 -26.34 12.42
N MET A 149 -2.79 -25.37 12.89
CA MET A 149 -2.74 -24.93 14.29
C MET A 149 -3.06 -26.06 15.26
N SER A 150 -4.06 -26.91 14.98
CA SER A 150 -4.35 -28.06 15.83
C SER A 150 -3.23 -29.12 15.86
N LYS A 151 -2.40 -29.20 14.81
CA LYS A 151 -1.27 -30.14 14.69
C LYS A 151 -0.01 -29.65 15.42
N TYR A 152 0.19 -28.33 15.47
CA TYR A 152 1.39 -27.70 16.02
C TYR A 152 1.13 -26.88 17.30
N HIS A 153 -0.05 -27.02 17.92
CA HIS A 153 -0.35 -26.29 19.15
C HIS A 153 0.46 -26.84 20.32
N PRO A 154 1.23 -26.00 21.05
CA PRO A 154 2.10 -26.47 22.14
C PRO A 154 1.32 -27.17 23.25
N ASP A 155 0.05 -26.77 23.46
CA ASP A 155 -0.84 -27.33 24.49
C ASP A 155 -1.38 -28.73 24.17
N LYS A 156 -1.33 -29.17 22.90
CA LYS A 156 -1.82 -30.51 22.49
C LYS A 156 -0.75 -31.61 22.46
N VAL A 157 0.54 -31.25 22.51
CA VAL A 157 1.67 -32.19 22.31
C VAL A 157 2.42 -32.48 23.63
N VAL A 158 1.73 -32.34 24.77
CA VAL A 158 2.32 -32.51 26.11
C VAL A 158 2.43 -33.99 26.54
N SER A 159 2.01 -34.95 25.70
CA SER A 159 1.88 -36.35 26.11
C SER A 159 3.05 -37.29 25.75
N GLU A 160 4.10 -36.84 25.07
CA GLU A 160 5.27 -37.69 24.78
C GLU A 160 6.57 -36.91 24.98
N ASN A 161 7.62 -37.59 25.47
CA ASN A 161 8.92 -37.05 25.91
C ASN A 161 9.56 -36.04 24.93
N LEU A 162 9.26 -34.75 25.07
CA LEU A 162 9.80 -33.70 24.21
C LEU A 162 11.00 -33.02 24.86
N THR A 163 12.12 -32.97 24.13
CA THR A 163 13.27 -32.11 24.44
C THR A 163 12.91 -30.63 24.30
N GLU A 164 13.61 -29.74 25.03
CA GLU A 164 13.41 -28.28 24.94
C GLU A 164 13.54 -27.74 23.49
N GLU A 165 14.36 -28.41 22.67
CA GLU A 165 14.56 -28.10 21.24
C GLU A 165 13.28 -28.33 20.43
N SER A 166 12.57 -29.43 20.68
CA SER A 166 11.32 -29.78 20.00
C SER A 166 10.20 -28.78 20.32
N LEU A 167 10.15 -28.29 21.56
CA LEU A 167 9.20 -27.25 21.97
C LEU A 167 9.43 -25.92 21.24
N LYS A 168 10.70 -25.51 21.07
CA LYS A 168 11.06 -24.31 20.31
C LYS A 168 10.68 -24.44 18.83
N GLU A 169 10.92 -25.61 18.24
CA GLU A 169 10.54 -25.87 16.84
C GLU A 169 9.02 -25.82 16.63
N LEU A 170 8.23 -26.40 17.54
CA LEU A 170 6.77 -26.35 17.49
C LEU A 170 6.26 -24.91 17.60
N HIS A 171 6.81 -24.13 18.53
CA HIS A 171 6.46 -22.72 18.69
C HIS A 171 6.79 -21.89 17.44
N ASN A 172 7.98 -22.08 16.87
CA ASN A 172 8.40 -21.38 15.66
C ASN A 172 7.48 -21.72 14.47
N LYS A 173 7.16 -23.00 14.28
CA LYS A 173 6.22 -23.43 13.23
C LYS A 173 4.82 -22.85 13.44
N ALA A 174 4.31 -22.80 14.67
CA ALA A 174 3.01 -22.18 14.96
C ALA A 174 3.00 -20.67 14.62
N MET A 175 4.09 -19.97 14.92
CA MET A 175 4.26 -18.55 14.55
C MET A 175 4.32 -18.35 13.03
N GLU A 176 5.04 -19.22 12.31
CA GLU A 176 5.10 -19.19 10.84
C GLU A 176 3.73 -19.44 10.19
N ILE A 177 2.97 -20.42 10.71
CA ILE A 177 1.60 -20.73 10.23
C ILE A 177 0.68 -19.52 10.43
N ARG A 178 0.77 -18.86 11.59
CA ARG A 178 -0.01 -17.65 11.87
C ARG A 178 0.37 -16.50 10.94
N ALA A 179 1.66 -16.25 10.76
CA ALA A 179 2.14 -15.21 9.85
C ALA A 179 1.71 -15.45 8.39
N ALA A 180 1.75 -16.71 7.94
CA ALA A 180 1.28 -17.11 6.61
C ALA A 180 -0.23 -16.84 6.44
N TYR A 181 -1.05 -17.20 7.42
CA TYR A 181 -2.49 -16.96 7.39
C TYR A 181 -2.84 -15.46 7.40
N GLU A 182 -2.15 -14.66 8.22
CA GLU A 182 -2.32 -13.20 8.25
C GLU A 182 -1.94 -12.55 6.91
N ALA A 183 -0.84 -13.00 6.29
CA ALA A 183 -0.41 -12.54 4.97
C ALA A 183 -1.47 -12.82 3.89
N LEU A 184 -2.07 -14.02 3.87
CA LEU A 184 -3.12 -14.38 2.92
C LEU A 184 -4.43 -13.62 3.19
N CYS A 185 -4.81 -13.44 4.47
CA CYS A 185 -5.95 -12.62 4.86
C CYS A 185 -5.81 -11.18 4.38
N GLY A 186 -4.63 -10.58 4.51
CA GLY A 186 -4.34 -9.21 4.06
C GLY A 186 -4.47 -9.04 2.54
N VAL A 187 -4.03 -10.04 1.77
CA VAL A 187 -4.08 -10.01 0.29
C VAL A 187 -5.50 -10.25 -0.23
N ARG A 188 -6.20 -11.28 0.28
CA ARG A 188 -7.56 -11.63 -0.18
C ARG A 188 -8.67 -10.80 0.48
N LYS A 189 -8.34 -9.92 1.44
CA LYS A 189 -9.30 -9.17 2.27
C LYS A 189 -10.37 -10.07 2.87
N LEU A 190 -9.94 -11.23 3.37
CA LEU A 190 -10.81 -12.14 4.12
C LEU A 190 -11.36 -11.35 5.30
N ARG A 191 -12.66 -11.03 5.28
CA ARG A 191 -13.32 -10.53 6.50
C ARG A 191 -13.21 -11.66 7.54
N ALA A 192 -12.66 -11.29 8.69
CA ALA A 192 -12.62 -12.13 9.88
C ALA A 192 -14.03 -12.68 10.14
#